data_AF-A0A970V637-F1
#
_entry.id   AF-A0A970V637-F1
#
_cell.length_a   1.000
_cell.length_b   1.000
_cell.length_c   1.000
_cell.angle_alpha   90.00
_cell.angle_beta   90.00
_cell.angle_gamma   90.00
#
_symmetry.space_group_name_H-M   'P 1'
#
loop_
_entity.id
_entity.type
_entity.pdbx_description
1 polymer ?
#
loop_
_entity_poly.entity_id
_entity_poly.type
_entity_poly.pdbx_seq_one_letter_code
_entity_poly.pdbx_strand_id
1 'polypeptide(L)'
;MDIKGIESLPVFELEKIYNQEKKEKTQNFGEFLKDALNNVNKTQLQAEQITKDFTIGDDVELHQVVLATEKAALALQLTIQIRNKVIEAYQELMRMQI
;
A
#
# COMPACT_ATOMS: atom_id res chain seq x y z
N MET A 1 -6.99 58.03 -19.42
CA MET A 1 -6.36 56.74 -19.07
C MET A 1 -7.45 55.83 -18.55
N ASP A 2 -7.97 54.96 -19.41
CA ASP A 2 -9.06 54.03 -19.10
C ASP A 2 -8.55 52.93 -18.18
N ILE A 3 -9.03 52.95 -16.94
CA ILE A 3 -8.90 51.83 -16.01
C ILE A 3 -10.11 50.91 -16.28
N LYS A 4 -10.09 50.21 -17.41
CA LYS A 4 -11.16 49.29 -17.83
C LYS A 4 -10.61 47.92 -18.21
N GLY A 5 -9.89 47.30 -17.28
CA GLY A 5 -9.22 46.02 -17.50
C GLY A 5 -9.38 44.99 -16.39
N ILE A 6 -10.28 45.21 -15.42
CA ILE A 6 -10.45 44.32 -14.26
C ILE A 6 -11.90 43.87 -14.05
N GLU A 7 -12.71 43.86 -15.10
CA GLU A 7 -14.06 43.29 -15.02
C GLU A 7 -14.09 41.88 -15.61
N SER A 8 -14.34 40.94 -14.71
CA SER A 8 -14.79 39.55 -14.93
C SER A 8 -13.76 38.57 -15.49
N LEU A 9 -12.83 38.16 -14.63
CA LEU A 9 -12.43 36.75 -14.64
C LEU A 9 -13.65 35.94 -14.13
N PRO A 10 -14.17 34.96 -14.88
CA PRO A 10 -15.27 34.13 -14.41
C PRO A 10 -14.80 33.32 -13.20
N VAL A 11 -15.25 33.73 -12.00
CA VAL A 11 -14.97 33.07 -10.71
C VAL A 11 -15.31 31.56 -10.76
N PHE A 12 -16.20 31.17 -11.67
CA PHE A 12 -16.62 29.79 -11.92
C PHE A 12 -15.51 28.87 -12.48
N GLU A 13 -14.45 29.43 -13.08
CA GLU A 13 -13.33 28.65 -13.62
C GLU A 13 -12.27 28.33 -12.54
N LEU A 14 -12.18 29.17 -11.51
CA LEU A 14 -11.23 29.03 -10.41
C LEU A 14 -11.67 27.95 -9.38
N GLU A 15 -12.97 27.72 -9.20
CA GLU A 15 -13.49 26.65 -8.33
C GLU A 15 -13.29 25.24 -8.90
N LYS A 16 -13.26 25.09 -10.23
CA LYS A 16 -13.04 23.79 -10.89
C LYS A 16 -11.57 23.36 -10.75
N ILE A 17 -10.65 24.30 -10.86
CA ILE A 17 -9.21 24.05 -10.76
C ILE A 17 -8.83 23.66 -9.31
N TYR A 18 -9.41 24.31 -8.29
CA TYR A 18 -9.19 23.95 -6.87
C TYR A 18 -9.70 22.54 -6.52
N ASN A 19 -10.78 22.08 -7.15
CA ASN A 19 -11.40 20.78 -6.86
C ASN A 19 -10.84 19.61 -7.70
N GLN A 20 -9.97 19.86 -8.69
CA GLN A 20 -9.41 18.82 -9.55
C GLN A 20 -8.09 18.22 -9.03
N GLU A 21 -7.35 18.90 -8.17
CA GLU A 21 -6.10 18.34 -7.57
C GLU A 21 -6.38 17.37 -6.40
N LYS A 22 -7.56 17.43 -5.77
CA LYS A 22 -7.91 16.61 -4.60
C LYS A 22 -8.59 15.27 -4.96
N LYS A 23 -8.23 14.71 -6.11
CA LYS A 23 -8.68 13.38 -6.56
C LYS A 23 -7.52 12.52 -7.05
N GLU A 24 -6.30 12.76 -6.58
CA GLU A 24 -5.40 11.62 -6.42
C GLU A 24 -6.08 10.66 -5.44
N LYS A 25 -6.38 9.45 -5.89
CA LYS A 25 -6.67 8.34 -4.98
C LYS A 25 -5.42 8.11 -4.15
N THR A 26 -5.25 8.90 -3.09
CA THR A 26 -4.37 8.53 -2.00
C THR A 26 -4.98 7.25 -1.48
N GLN A 27 -4.44 6.09 -1.88
CA GLN A 27 -4.87 4.81 -1.32
C GLN A 27 -4.80 4.98 0.19
N ASN A 28 -5.93 4.75 0.86
CA ASN A 28 -5.95 4.87 2.31
C ASN A 28 -4.92 3.88 2.85
N PHE A 29 -4.12 4.26 3.85
CA PHE A 29 -3.17 3.36 4.47
C PHE A 29 -3.82 2.01 4.87
N GLY A 30 -5.08 2.03 5.31
CA GLY A 30 -5.83 0.81 5.60
C GLY A 30 -6.04 -0.10 4.37
N GLU A 31 -6.26 0.48 3.19
CA GLU A 31 -6.34 -0.27 1.93
C GLU A 31 -4.96 -0.84 1.55
N PHE A 32 -3.91 -0.03 1.67
CA PHE A 32 -2.53 -0.49 1.43
C PHE A 32 -2.13 -1.64 2.36
N LEU A 33 -2.43 -1.53 3.67
CA LEU A 33 -2.15 -2.58 4.65
C LEU A 33 -2.96 -3.84 4.36
N LYS A 34 -4.23 -3.70 3.97
CA LYS A 34 -5.06 -4.82 3.55
C LYS A 34 -4.47 -5.53 2.33
N ASP A 35 -4.01 -4.78 1.34
CA ASP A 35 -3.37 -5.32 0.14
C ASP A 35 -2.04 -6.01 0.48
N ALA A 36 -1.23 -5.43 1.37
CA ALA A 36 0.00 -6.05 1.86
C ALA A 36 -0.27 -7.38 2.59
N LEU A 37 -1.27 -7.42 3.47
CA LEU A 37 -1.69 -8.65 4.16
C LEU A 37 -2.22 -9.70 3.18
N ASN A 38 -2.99 -9.29 2.19
CA ASN A 38 -3.45 -10.18 1.12
C ASN A 38 -2.28 -10.77 0.33
N ASN A 39 -1.25 -9.97 0.06
CA ASN A 39 -0.04 -10.43 -0.62
C ASN A 39 0.75 -11.43 0.23
N VAL A 40 0.90 -11.18 1.54
CA VAL A 40 1.52 -12.16 2.45
C VAL A 40 0.74 -13.48 2.43
N ASN A 41 -0.59 -13.42 2.56
CA ASN A 41 -1.44 -14.61 2.51
C ASN A 41 -1.27 -15.38 1.19
N LYS A 42 -1.20 -14.67 0.05
CA LYS A 42 -0.92 -15.31 -1.25
C LYS A 42 0.44 -16.01 -1.26
N THR A 43 1.49 -15.37 -0.75
CA THR A 43 2.82 -15.99 -0.70
C THR A 43 2.88 -17.21 0.21
N GLN A 44 2.13 -17.21 1.32
CA GLN A 44 1.99 -18.36 2.20
C GLN A 44 1.28 -19.52 1.52
N LEU A 45 0.12 -19.26 0.88
CA LEU A 45 -0.63 -20.28 0.14
C LEU A 45 0.19 -20.86 -1.04
N GLN A 46 0.99 -20.03 -1.70
CA GLN A 46 1.91 -20.51 -2.75
C GLN A 46 2.98 -21.44 -2.18
N ALA A 47 3.59 -21.10 -1.03
CA ALA A 47 4.57 -21.95 -0.38
C ALA A 47 3.95 -23.29 0.07
N GLU A 48 2.74 -23.27 0.61
CA GLU A 48 1.99 -24.48 0.96
C GLU A 48 1.71 -25.36 -0.27
N GLN A 49 1.28 -24.75 -1.38
CA GLN A 49 1.01 -25.47 -2.62
C GLN A 49 2.28 -26.12 -3.18
N ILE A 50 3.38 -25.37 -3.27
CA ILE A 50 4.68 -25.88 -3.74
C ILE A 50 5.18 -27.02 -2.82
N THR A 51 4.98 -26.88 -1.50
CA THR A 51 5.32 -27.94 -0.54
C THR A 51 4.50 -29.20 -0.79
N LYS A 52 3.19 -29.03 -1.04
CA LYS A 52 2.29 -30.14 -1.34
C LYS A 52 2.69 -30.84 -2.63
N ASP A 53 2.97 -30.09 -3.69
CA ASP A 53 3.36 -30.62 -5.00
C ASP A 53 4.70 -31.40 -4.90
N PHE A 54 5.64 -30.89 -4.11
CA PHE A 54 6.86 -31.64 -3.76
C PHE A 54 6.56 -32.95 -3.01
N THR A 55 5.66 -32.93 -2.03
CA THR A 55 5.37 -34.14 -1.22
C THR A 55 4.66 -35.25 -1.99
N ILE A 56 3.90 -34.90 -3.03
CA ILE A 56 3.23 -35.88 -3.89
C ILE A 56 4.12 -36.38 -5.04
N GLY A 57 5.35 -35.85 -5.15
CA GLY A 57 6.32 -36.22 -6.18
C GLY A 57 6.06 -35.60 -7.54
N ASP A 58 5.40 -34.44 -7.59
CA ASP A 58 5.24 -33.64 -8.81
C ASP A 58 6.59 -33.02 -9.24
N ASP A 59 6.65 -32.36 -10.40
CA ASP A 59 7.88 -31.76 -10.98
C ASP A 59 8.34 -30.48 -10.23
N VAL A 60 8.54 -30.61 -8.91
CA VAL A 60 8.97 -29.54 -8.01
C VAL A 60 10.21 -29.99 -7.28
N GLU A 61 11.26 -29.19 -7.34
CA GLU A 61 12.51 -29.47 -6.64
C GLU A 61 12.51 -28.89 -5.22
N LEU A 62 13.23 -29.53 -4.29
CA LEU A 62 13.35 -29.08 -2.90
C LEU A 62 13.76 -27.61 -2.77
N HIS A 63 14.64 -27.13 -3.66
CA HIS A 63 15.11 -25.74 -3.62
C HIS A 63 13.96 -24.73 -3.84
N GLN A 64 12.93 -25.10 -4.61
CA GLN A 64 11.76 -24.26 -4.88
C GLN A 64 10.87 -24.15 -3.64
N VAL A 65 10.70 -25.24 -2.90
CA VAL A 65 9.97 -25.27 -1.62
C VAL A 65 10.64 -24.34 -0.61
N VAL A 66 11.96 -24.47 -0.46
CA VAL A 66 12.75 -23.62 0.44
C VAL A 66 12.63 -22.16 0.03
N LEU A 67 12.81 -21.85 -1.26
CA LEU A 67 12.72 -20.49 -1.77
C LEU A 67 11.32 -19.88 -1.56
N ALA A 68 10.25 -20.64 -1.79
CA ALA A 68 8.88 -20.17 -1.59
C ALA A 68 8.61 -19.86 -0.11
N THR A 69 9.08 -20.74 0.78
CA THR A 69 8.95 -20.57 2.23
C THR A 69 9.71 -19.33 2.72
N GLU A 70 10.95 -19.13 2.28
CA GLU A 70 11.75 -17.95 2.63
C GLU A 70 11.11 -16.65 2.13
N LYS A 71 10.57 -16.65 0.90
CA LYS A 71 9.83 -15.49 0.37
C LYS A 71 8.62 -15.14 1.23
N ALA A 72 7.84 -16.13 1.64
CA ALA A 72 6.67 -15.91 2.50
C ALA A 72 7.09 -15.36 3.87
N ALA A 73 8.15 -15.90 4.47
CA ALA A 73 8.68 -15.44 5.75
C ALA A 73 9.17 -13.98 5.67
N LEU A 74 9.94 -13.63 4.64
CA LEU A 74 10.44 -12.28 4.44
C LEU A 74 9.30 -11.27 4.20
N ALA A 75 8.32 -11.64 3.38
CA ALA A 75 7.15 -10.80 3.12
C ALA A 75 6.34 -10.50 4.39
N LEU A 76 6.17 -11.51 5.26
CA LEU A 76 5.54 -11.34 6.56
C LEU A 76 6.34 -10.42 7.47
N GLN A 77 7.66 -10.62 7.57
CA GLN A 77 8.54 -9.76 8.38
C GLN A 77 8.45 -8.30 7.94
N LEU A 78 8.52 -8.04 6.63
CA LEU A 78 8.37 -6.71 6.07
C LEU A 78 7.02 -6.09 6.47
N THR A 79 5.94 -6.86 6.38
CA THR A 79 4.60 -6.38 6.73
C THR A 79 4.49 -6.02 8.22
N ILE A 80 5.12 -6.78 9.11
CA ILE A 80 5.18 -6.46 10.54
C ILE A 80 5.96 -5.17 10.77
N GLN A 81 7.09 -4.97 10.08
CA GLN A 81 7.88 -3.74 10.21
C GLN A 81 7.07 -2.51 9.78
N ILE A 82 6.35 -2.60 8.65
CA ILE A 82 5.46 -1.53 8.18
C ILE A 82 4.36 -1.26 9.21
N ARG A 83 3.70 -2.31 9.72
CA ARG A 83 2.67 -2.19 10.76
C ARG A 83 3.20 -1.42 11.97
N ASN A 84 4.38 -1.78 12.45
CA ASN A 84 4.99 -1.14 13.60
C ASN A 84 5.31 0.34 13.32
N LYS A 85 5.89 0.66 12.16
CA LYS A 85 6.19 2.07 11.82
C LYS A 85 4.96 2.94 11.70
N VAL A 86 3.84 2.40 11.25
CA VAL A 86 2.61 3.20 11.19
C VAL A 86 2.02 3.42 12.59
N ILE A 87 2.07 2.42 13.46
CA ILE A 87 1.66 2.59 14.86
C ILE A 87 2.55 3.64 15.55
N GLU A 88 3.87 3.57 15.35
CA GLU A 88 4.82 4.56 15.88
C GLU A 88 4.52 5.98 15.37
N ALA A 89 4.28 6.14 14.06
CA ALA A 89 3.95 7.43 13.47
C ALA A 89 2.63 8.00 14.03
N TYR A 90 1.61 7.15 14.21
CA TYR A 90 0.36 7.56 14.85
C TYR A 90 0.58 8.01 16.30
N GLN A 91 1.38 7.27 17.07
CA GLN A 91 1.71 7.63 18.46
C GLN A 91 2.50 8.95 18.54
N GLU A 92 3.41 9.22 17.60
CA GLU A 92 4.18 10.45 17.56
C GLU A 92 3.30 11.68 17.32
N LEU A 93 2.35 11.59 16.39
CA LEU A 93 1.38 12.67 16.13
C LEU A 93 0.55 13.01 17.38
N MET A 94 0.17 12.00 18.17
CA MET A 94 -0.55 12.25 19.44
C MET A 94 0.32 12.93 20.49
N ARG A 95 1.62 12.64 20.53
CA ARG A 95 2.57 13.29 21.46
C ARG A 95 2.84 14.76 21.12
N MET A 96 2.71 15.16 19.85
CA MET A 96 2.91 16.56 19.43
C MET A 96 1.74 17.48 19.78
N GLN A 97 0.54 16.95 20.04
CA GLN A 97 -0.67 17.75 20.28
C GLN A 97 -0.93 18.07 21.77
N ILE A 98 -0.05 17.63 22.68
CA ILE A 98 -0.12 17.92 24.12
C ILE A 98 0.88 19.01 24.50
#